data_AF-A0A5A7RR90-F1
#
_entry.id   AF-A0A5A7RR90-F1
#
_cell.length_a   1.000
_cell.length_b   1.000
_cell.length_c   1.000
_cell.angle_alpha   90.00
_cell.angle_beta   90.00
_cell.angle_gamma   90.00
#
_symmetry.space_group_name_H-M   'P 1'
#
loop_
_entity.id
_entity.type
_entity.pdbx_description
1 polymer ?
#
loop_
_entity_poly.entity_id
_entity_poly.type
_entity_poly.pdbx_seq_one_letter_code
_entity_poly.pdbx_strand_id
1 'polypeptide(L)'
;MGKYRSGFNEPPWVYSPSEVMDWINASNPPHKIKKFHAEKSEKYLKNIEISLDLDVEKKEIGASNFLLKKIKEIAGYDDVKENFEIIPAAELMARALAKAKFSNMIKITMDGNTLYEHPEKKHDIKRSIELMVGMANKTKEGKNIELKATKPGREKCIAHVFIKRIHPRKEHSIDIKIDGKIKEELFNRFLNYVKEHMEVKSEDINTPT
;
A
#
# COMPACT_ATOMS: atom_id res chain seq x y z
N MET A 1 -40.14 -61.58 17.37
CA MET A 1 -40.60 -60.20 17.12
C MET A 1 -39.51 -59.22 17.56
N GLY A 2 -39.02 -58.41 16.62
CA GLY A 2 -38.40 -57.08 16.81
C GLY A 2 -37.17 -56.92 17.72
N LYS A 3 -35.96 -57.27 17.24
CA LYS A 3 -34.70 -56.69 17.74
C LYS A 3 -34.21 -55.63 16.74
N TYR A 4 -34.60 -54.38 16.97
CA TYR A 4 -33.89 -53.19 16.49
C TYR A 4 -33.89 -52.18 17.63
N ARG A 5 -32.82 -52.17 18.45
CA ARG A 5 -32.50 -50.97 19.24
C ARG A 5 -31.81 -50.03 18.27
N SER A 6 -32.56 -49.13 17.63
CA SER A 6 -31.96 -48.00 16.92
C SER A 6 -31.16 -47.20 17.95
N GLY A 7 -29.88 -46.97 17.68
CA GLY A 7 -29.02 -46.11 18.50
C GLY A 7 -29.36 -44.63 18.35
N PHE A 8 -30.64 -44.31 18.18
CA PHE A 8 -31.15 -42.96 18.02
C PHE A 8 -31.72 -42.51 19.37
N ASN A 9 -31.06 -41.53 20.00
CA ASN A 9 -31.63 -40.86 21.17
C ASN A 9 -32.78 -39.96 20.68
N GLU A 10 -34.02 -40.41 20.91
CA GLU A 10 -35.21 -39.61 20.65
C GLU A 10 -35.14 -38.30 21.45
N PRO A 11 -35.44 -37.14 20.83
CA PRO A 11 -35.35 -35.87 21.53
C PRO A 11 -36.46 -35.74 22.58
N PRO A 12 -36.16 -35.19 23.78
CA PRO A 12 -37.16 -34.99 24.82
C PRO A 12 -38.14 -33.87 24.40
N TRP A 13 -39.43 -34.14 24.46
CA TRP A 13 -40.50 -33.34 23.83
C TRP A 13 -40.78 -31.96 24.47
N VAL A 14 -39.99 -31.55 25.45
CA VAL A 14 -39.97 -30.19 26.04
C VAL A 14 -38.58 -30.02 26.64
N TYR A 15 -37.77 -29.00 26.29
CA TYR A 15 -36.74 -28.42 27.19
C TYR A 15 -36.01 -27.17 26.63
N SER A 16 -35.29 -26.52 27.55
CA SER A 16 -34.57 -25.23 27.46
C SER A 16 -33.32 -25.26 26.56
N PRO A 17 -32.78 -24.10 26.14
CA PRO A 17 -31.72 -24.01 25.12
C PRO A 17 -30.44 -24.83 25.39
N SER A 18 -30.09 -25.07 26.65
CA SER A 18 -28.90 -25.84 27.03
C SER A 18 -29.03 -27.32 26.69
N GLU A 19 -30.21 -27.91 26.91
CA GLU A 19 -30.43 -29.34 26.71
C GLU A 19 -30.53 -29.71 25.23
N VAL A 20 -31.03 -28.77 24.41
CA VAL A 20 -30.98 -28.86 22.95
C VAL A 20 -29.53 -28.89 22.45
N MET A 21 -28.67 -28.04 23.02
CA MET A 21 -27.25 -28.00 22.65
C MET A 21 -26.51 -29.28 23.06
N ASP A 22 -26.82 -29.83 24.22
CA ASP A 22 -26.24 -31.10 24.67
C ASP A 22 -26.65 -32.27 23.77
N TRP A 23 -27.91 -32.30 23.31
CA TRP A 23 -28.37 -33.30 22.33
C TRP A 23 -27.71 -33.14 20.95
N ILE A 24 -27.55 -31.89 20.46
CA ILE A 24 -26.85 -31.60 19.20
C ILE A 24 -25.39 -32.09 19.28
N ASN A 25 -24.70 -31.81 20.39
CA ASN A 25 -23.30 -32.21 20.59
C ASN A 25 -23.14 -33.73 20.73
N ALA A 26 -24.10 -34.41 21.35
CA ALA A 26 -24.09 -35.87 21.48
C ALA A 26 -24.38 -36.57 20.15
N SER A 27 -25.24 -35.99 19.31
CA SER A 27 -25.66 -36.56 18.03
C SER A 27 -24.66 -36.28 16.90
N ASN A 28 -23.87 -35.20 17.01
CA ASN A 28 -22.86 -34.83 16.03
C ASN A 28 -21.60 -34.31 16.72
N PRO A 29 -20.76 -35.20 17.32
CA PRO A 29 -19.60 -34.77 18.07
C PRO A 29 -18.68 -33.95 17.18
N PRO A 30 -18.26 -32.73 17.59
CA PRO A 30 -17.45 -31.87 16.74
C PRO A 30 -16.15 -32.60 16.43
N HIS A 31 -15.98 -33.00 15.17
CA HIS A 31 -14.72 -33.53 14.68
C HIS A 31 -13.64 -32.50 15.04
N LYS A 32 -12.66 -32.91 15.85
CA LYS A 32 -11.46 -32.11 16.08
C LYS A 32 -10.74 -31.99 14.74
N ILE A 33 -11.06 -30.93 13.99
CA ILE A 33 -10.33 -30.53 12.79
C ILE A 33 -8.93 -30.20 13.29
N LYS A 34 -7.98 -31.12 13.10
CA LYS A 34 -6.56 -30.80 13.21
C LYS A 34 -6.33 -29.66 12.22
N LYS A 35 -6.08 -28.44 12.73
CA LYS A 35 -5.66 -27.32 11.90
C LYS A 35 -4.36 -27.74 11.23
N PHE A 36 -4.44 -28.21 9.99
CA PHE A 36 -3.28 -28.34 9.13
C PHE A 36 -2.74 -26.91 8.94
N HIS A 37 -1.65 -26.59 9.62
CA HIS A 37 -0.82 -25.46 9.22
C HIS A 37 -0.16 -25.89 7.91
N ALA A 38 -0.82 -25.60 6.79
CA ALA A 38 -0.13 -25.55 5.52
C ALA A 38 1.01 -24.54 5.71
N GLU A 39 2.26 -25.01 5.67
CA GLU A 39 3.42 -24.13 5.56
C GLU A 39 3.23 -23.34 4.27
N LYS A 40 2.71 -22.12 4.37
CA LYS A 40 2.78 -21.16 3.28
C LYS A 40 4.25 -20.90 3.06
N SER A 41 4.83 -21.52 2.02
CA SER A 41 6.15 -21.14 1.54
C SER A 41 6.19 -19.61 1.40
N GLU A 42 7.14 -18.98 2.10
CA GLU A 42 7.23 -17.52 2.10
C GLU A 42 7.63 -17.07 0.69
N LYS A 43 6.69 -16.45 -0.03
CA LYS A 43 6.95 -15.88 -1.36
C LYS A 43 7.59 -14.50 -1.23
N TYR A 44 8.59 -14.26 -2.07
CA TYR A 44 9.39 -13.05 -2.08
C TYR A 44 9.40 -12.40 -3.46
N LEU A 45 9.25 -11.08 -3.45
CA LEU A 45 9.41 -10.23 -4.62
C LEU A 45 10.78 -9.54 -4.58
N LYS A 46 11.37 -9.32 -5.76
CA LYS A 46 12.70 -8.73 -5.92
C LYS A 46 12.61 -7.51 -6.81
N ASN A 47 13.34 -6.44 -6.46
CA ASN A 47 13.57 -5.26 -7.30
C ASN A 47 12.29 -4.77 -7.99
N ILE A 48 11.35 -4.31 -7.18
CA ILE A 48 10.01 -3.93 -7.65
C ILE A 48 10.07 -2.52 -8.20
N GLU A 49 9.45 -2.28 -9.34
CA GLU A 49 9.22 -0.96 -9.92
C GLU A 49 7.73 -0.84 -10.24
N ILE A 50 7.10 0.25 -9.77
CA ILE A 50 5.67 0.53 -9.95
C ILE A 50 5.54 2.00 -10.26
N SER A 51 4.70 2.32 -11.24
CA SER A 51 4.29 3.69 -11.49
C SER A 51 2.77 3.77 -11.37
N LEU A 52 2.28 4.86 -10.79
CA LEU A 52 0.86 5.07 -10.48
C LEU A 52 0.44 6.46 -10.95
N ASP A 53 -0.74 6.55 -11.56
CA ASP A 53 -1.43 7.81 -11.79
C ASP A 53 -2.51 8.04 -10.73
N LEU A 54 -2.56 9.26 -10.22
CA LEU A 54 -3.69 9.75 -9.43
C LEU A 54 -4.85 10.14 -10.34
N ASP A 55 -6.08 9.81 -9.93
CA ASP A 55 -7.33 10.19 -10.55
C ASP A 55 -7.74 11.60 -10.09
N VAL A 56 -6.97 12.58 -10.57
CA VAL A 56 -7.17 13.99 -10.23
C VAL A 56 -7.18 14.85 -11.49
N GLU A 57 -7.76 16.04 -11.38
CA GLU A 57 -7.79 16.99 -12.49
C GLU A 57 -6.37 17.35 -12.96
N LYS A 58 -6.14 17.26 -14.28
CA LYS A 58 -4.87 17.61 -14.92
C LYS A 58 -5.03 18.94 -15.67
N LYS A 59 -4.13 19.88 -15.42
CA LYS A 59 -4.05 21.16 -16.13
C LYS A 59 -2.79 21.20 -16.98
N GLU A 60 -2.94 21.40 -18.29
CA GLU A 60 -1.80 21.54 -19.21
C GLU A 60 -1.02 22.83 -18.90
N ILE A 61 0.31 22.71 -18.80
CA ILE A 61 1.23 23.84 -18.72
C ILE A 61 1.74 24.09 -20.14
N GLY A 62 1.00 24.90 -20.90
CA GLY A 62 1.35 25.21 -22.28
C GLY A 62 2.66 26.01 -22.40
N ALA A 63 3.45 25.73 -23.44
CA ALA A 63 4.58 26.58 -23.82
C ALA A 63 4.09 27.93 -24.38
N SER A 64 4.81 29.01 -24.07
CA SER A 64 4.49 30.38 -24.53
C SER A 64 4.66 30.57 -26.05
N ASN A 65 5.43 29.72 -26.72
CA ASN A 65 5.76 29.83 -28.13
C ASN A 65 5.10 28.71 -28.97
N PHE A 66 4.42 29.10 -30.05
CA PHE A 66 3.65 28.20 -30.93
C PHE A 66 4.44 27.02 -31.52
N LEU A 67 5.67 27.26 -31.96
CA LEU A 67 6.53 26.20 -32.53
C LEU A 67 7.00 25.21 -31.47
N LEU A 68 7.38 25.70 -30.28
CA LEU A 68 7.75 24.86 -29.15
C LEU A 68 6.56 24.05 -28.63
N LYS A 69 5.36 24.64 -28.62
CA LYS A 69 4.11 23.95 -28.29
C LYS A 69 3.87 22.77 -29.23
N LYS A 70 3.94 22.97 -30.56
CA LYS A 70 3.77 21.87 -31.53
C LYS A 70 4.80 20.76 -31.37
N ILE A 71 6.07 21.10 -31.13
CA ILE A 71 7.13 20.08 -30.94
C ILE A 71 6.88 19.28 -29.66
N LYS A 72 6.54 19.96 -28.56
CA LYS A 72 6.23 19.29 -27.28
C LYS A 72 4.97 18.44 -27.36
N GLU A 73 3.95 18.90 -28.07
CA GLU A 73 2.68 18.19 -28.28
C GLU A 73 2.89 16.90 -29.07
N ILE A 74 3.64 16.96 -30.18
CA ILE A 74 3.96 15.79 -31.01
C ILE A 74 4.85 14.79 -30.25
N ALA A 75 5.85 15.30 -29.51
CA ALA A 75 6.78 14.46 -28.77
C ALA A 75 6.19 13.95 -27.44
N GLY A 76 5.07 14.52 -26.96
CA GLY A 76 4.45 14.23 -25.68
C GLY A 76 5.23 14.75 -24.46
N TYR A 77 6.01 15.82 -24.64
CA TYR A 77 6.76 16.53 -23.59
C TYR A 77 6.02 17.76 -23.06
N ASP A 78 4.72 17.88 -23.32
CA ASP A 78 3.91 18.87 -22.64
C ASP A 78 3.74 18.46 -21.17
N ASP A 79 4.10 19.39 -20.29
CA ASP A 79 3.99 19.18 -18.86
C ASP A 79 2.53 19.33 -18.44
N VAL A 80 2.07 18.42 -17.60
CA VAL A 80 0.78 18.48 -16.93
C VAL A 80 1.01 18.80 -15.47
N LYS A 81 0.11 19.63 -14.91
CA LYS A 81 0.03 19.88 -13.47
C LYS A 81 -1.20 19.16 -12.93
N GLU A 82 -0.99 18.22 -12.04
CA GLU A 82 -2.07 17.54 -11.34
C GLU A 82 -2.54 18.35 -10.12
N ASN A 83 -3.85 18.35 -9.88
CA ASN A 83 -4.48 19.11 -8.80
C ASN A 83 -4.51 18.33 -7.48
N PHE A 84 -3.33 18.02 -6.94
CA PHE A 84 -3.18 17.46 -5.60
C PHE A 84 -2.14 18.20 -4.76
N GLU A 85 -2.20 18.01 -3.44
CA GLU A 85 -1.21 18.51 -2.50
C GLU A 85 -0.10 17.46 -2.29
N ILE A 86 1.15 17.84 -2.56
CA ILE A 86 2.30 16.93 -2.54
C ILE A 86 2.56 16.35 -1.15
N ILE A 87 2.48 17.17 -0.10
CA ILE A 87 2.84 16.75 1.25
C ILE A 87 1.84 15.70 1.79
N PRO A 88 0.51 15.90 1.68
CA PRO A 88 -0.46 14.85 1.97
C PRO A 88 -0.22 13.54 1.20
N ALA A 89 0.06 13.62 -0.11
CA ALA A 89 0.36 12.42 -0.91
C ALA A 89 1.61 11.69 -0.39
N ALA A 90 2.69 12.42 -0.07
CA ALA A 90 3.90 11.86 0.51
C ALA A 90 3.68 11.23 1.89
N GLU A 91 2.83 11.85 2.70
CA GLU A 91 2.48 11.35 4.02
C GLU A 91 1.73 10.01 3.94
N LEU A 92 0.76 9.90 3.03
CA LEU A 92 0.08 8.64 2.71
C LEU A 92 1.06 7.56 2.23
N MET A 93 2.01 7.92 1.35
CA MET A 93 3.05 7.00 0.90
C MET A 93 3.97 6.53 2.02
N ALA A 94 4.35 7.41 2.94
CA ALA A 94 5.13 7.03 4.12
C ALA A 94 4.34 6.11 5.07
N ARG A 95 3.03 6.32 5.21
CA ARG A 95 2.15 5.39 5.94
C ARG A 95 2.08 4.03 5.25
N ALA A 96 1.94 4.00 3.93
CA ALA A 96 1.97 2.76 3.15
C ALA A 96 3.28 1.98 3.38
N LEU A 97 4.42 2.68 3.33
CA LEU A 97 5.73 2.10 3.64
C LEU A 97 5.79 1.54 5.07
N ALA A 98 5.24 2.26 6.06
CA ALA A 98 5.14 1.78 7.43
C ALA A 98 4.29 0.49 7.53
N LYS A 99 3.20 0.36 6.77
CA LYS A 99 2.38 -0.87 6.69
C LYS A 99 3.17 -2.06 6.12
N ALA A 100 4.11 -1.81 5.20
CA ALA A 100 5.06 -2.79 4.68
C ALA A 100 6.30 -3.01 5.59
N LYS A 101 6.29 -2.48 6.82
CA LYS A 101 7.37 -2.57 7.82
C LYS A 101 8.67 -1.85 7.43
N PHE A 102 8.64 -0.91 6.49
CA PHE A 102 9.71 0.08 6.41
C PHE A 102 9.66 0.92 7.67
N SER A 103 10.79 1.01 8.37
CA SER A 103 10.82 1.62 9.69
C SER A 103 11.74 2.82 9.78
N ASN A 104 12.72 2.93 8.88
CA ASN A 104 13.68 4.02 8.88
C ASN A 104 13.49 4.90 7.65
N MET A 105 13.24 6.19 7.83
CA MET A 105 13.23 7.19 6.76
C MET A 105 14.65 7.73 6.61
N ILE A 106 15.32 7.39 5.50
CA ILE A 106 16.69 7.82 5.23
C ILE A 106 16.72 9.30 4.86
N LYS A 107 15.86 9.70 3.92
CA LYS A 107 15.89 11.04 3.33
C LYS A 107 14.51 11.45 2.82
N ILE A 108 14.19 12.74 2.97
CA ILE A 108 13.06 13.41 2.33
C ILE A 108 13.61 14.64 1.60
N THR A 109 13.32 14.75 0.31
CA THR A 109 13.76 15.86 -0.55
C THR A 109 12.54 16.45 -1.23
N MET A 110 12.39 17.78 -1.26
CA MET A 110 11.28 18.46 -1.95
C MET A 110 11.86 19.57 -2.83
N ASP A 111 11.53 19.55 -4.11
CA ASP A 111 12.07 20.49 -5.12
C ASP A 111 13.61 20.59 -5.06
N GLY A 112 14.29 19.46 -4.82
CA GLY A 112 15.75 19.37 -4.67
C GLY A 112 16.29 19.80 -3.29
N ASN A 113 15.49 20.40 -2.42
CA ASN A 113 15.90 20.78 -1.07
C ASN A 113 15.71 19.61 -0.10
N THR A 114 16.75 19.27 0.67
CA THR A 114 16.66 18.20 1.68
C THR A 114 15.92 18.72 2.91
N LEU A 115 14.77 18.11 3.21
CA LEU A 115 13.92 18.45 4.35
C LEU A 115 14.24 17.59 5.58
N TYR A 116 14.72 16.37 5.33
CA TYR A 116 15.05 15.41 6.36
C TYR A 116 16.14 14.48 5.85
N GLU A 117 17.19 14.25 6.64
CA GLU A 117 18.24 13.26 6.30
C GLU A 117 18.85 12.71 7.58
N HIS A 118 18.53 11.45 7.89
CA HIS A 118 18.98 10.78 9.11
C HIS A 118 19.15 9.27 8.89
N PRO A 119 20.07 8.83 8.02
CA PRO A 119 20.30 7.40 7.76
C PRO A 119 20.66 6.60 9.01
N GLU A 120 21.23 7.25 10.03
CA GLU A 120 21.68 6.67 11.30
C GLU A 120 20.54 6.32 12.25
N LYS A 121 19.38 6.98 12.13
CA LYS A 121 18.25 6.73 13.03
C LYS A 121 17.62 5.37 12.73
N LYS A 122 16.97 4.81 13.75
CA LYS A 122 16.21 3.56 13.62
C LYS A 122 14.77 3.82 14.04
N HIS A 123 13.82 3.27 13.29
CA HIS A 123 12.38 3.33 13.61
C HIS A 123 11.79 4.74 13.67
N ASP A 124 12.27 5.66 12.83
CA ASP A 124 11.88 7.07 12.81
C ASP A 124 10.80 7.42 11.79
N ILE A 125 10.28 6.45 11.02
CA ILE A 125 9.27 6.71 9.98
C ILE A 125 8.04 7.44 10.55
N LYS A 126 7.60 7.10 11.76
CA LYS A 126 6.48 7.80 12.43
C LYS A 126 6.80 9.27 12.69
N ARG A 127 8.02 9.57 13.14
CA ARG A 127 8.48 10.94 13.38
C ARG A 127 8.60 11.72 12.07
N SER A 128 9.03 11.08 10.98
CA SER A 128 9.04 11.71 9.66
C SER A 128 7.64 12.03 9.13
N ILE A 129 6.64 11.18 9.42
CA ILE A 129 5.23 11.46 9.11
C ILE A 129 4.75 12.70 9.88
N GLU A 130 5.03 12.78 11.19
CA GLU A 130 4.67 13.93 12.02
C GLU A 130 5.32 15.23 11.51
N LEU A 131 6.58 15.16 11.03
CA LEU A 131 7.24 16.29 10.39
C LEU A 131 6.52 16.74 9.11
N MET A 132 6.13 15.81 8.23
CA MET A 132 5.39 16.14 7.01
C MET A 132 4.02 16.77 7.32
N VAL A 133 3.28 16.25 8.30
CA VAL A 133 2.01 16.86 8.76
C VAL A 133 2.24 18.30 9.24
N GLY A 134 3.31 18.54 10.01
CA GLY A 134 3.68 19.89 10.44
C GLY A 134 4.05 20.83 9.30
N MET A 135 4.60 20.30 8.20
CA MET A 135 4.92 21.07 6.99
C MET A 135 3.71 21.38 6.13
N ALA A 136 2.75 20.45 6.01
CA ALA A 136 1.51 20.65 5.25
C ALA A 136 0.72 21.88 5.74
N ASN A 137 0.79 22.16 7.03
CA ASN A 137 0.17 23.34 7.64
C ASN A 137 0.88 24.67 7.30
N LYS A 138 2.12 24.62 6.80
CA LYS A 138 2.99 25.80 6.56
C LYS A 138 3.20 26.10 5.08
N THR A 139 3.21 25.08 4.23
CA THR A 139 3.34 25.26 2.77
C THR A 139 2.46 24.27 2.02
N LYS A 140 1.75 24.77 1.02
CA LYS A 140 0.96 23.97 0.05
C LYS A 140 1.66 23.85 -1.31
N GLU A 141 2.85 24.44 -1.42
CA GLU A 141 3.59 24.55 -2.67
C GLU A 141 4.74 23.56 -2.72
N GLY A 142 4.81 22.86 -3.85
CA GLY A 142 5.85 21.91 -4.21
C GLY A 142 5.59 21.40 -5.63
N LYS A 143 6.64 21.11 -6.39
CA LYS A 143 6.56 20.49 -7.73
C LYS A 143 6.82 18.99 -7.65
N ASN A 144 7.76 18.57 -6.80
CA ASN A 144 8.05 17.17 -6.54
C ASN A 144 8.52 16.92 -5.11
N ILE A 145 8.41 15.67 -4.66
CA ILE A 145 8.99 15.19 -3.41
C ILE A 145 9.49 13.77 -3.58
N GLU A 146 10.59 13.47 -2.90
CA GLU A 146 11.22 12.16 -2.87
C GLU A 146 11.28 11.64 -1.43
N LEU A 147 10.91 10.38 -1.24
CA LEU A 147 11.04 9.67 0.02
C LEU A 147 11.98 8.47 -0.18
N LYS A 148 12.98 8.36 0.69
CA LYS A 148 13.86 7.18 0.73
C LYS A 148 13.72 6.52 2.09
N ALA A 149 13.23 5.29 2.13
CA ALA A 149 13.05 4.54 3.37
C ALA A 149 13.73 3.17 3.29
N THR A 150 14.11 2.61 4.44
CA THR A 150 14.65 1.26 4.53
C THR A 150 13.92 0.42 5.56
N LYS A 151 13.77 -0.86 5.21
CA LYS A 151 13.38 -1.92 6.13
C LYS A 151 14.65 -2.64 6.59
N PRO A 152 15.09 -2.46 7.84
CA PRO A 152 16.22 -3.20 8.39
C PRO A 152 15.84 -4.68 8.62
N GLY A 153 16.85 -5.53 8.75
CA GLY A 153 16.70 -6.96 9.05
C GLY A 153 17.48 -7.85 8.10
N ARG A 154 17.20 -9.16 8.14
CA ARG A 154 17.88 -10.18 7.30
C ARG A 154 17.74 -9.90 5.81
N GLU A 155 16.61 -9.33 5.41
CA GLU A 155 16.32 -8.91 4.04
C GLU A 155 16.18 -7.40 4.05
N LYS A 156 17.32 -6.74 4.00
CA LYS A 156 17.38 -5.30 3.84
C LYS A 156 16.80 -4.93 2.48
N CYS A 157 15.84 -4.02 2.47
CA CYS A 157 15.34 -3.40 1.26
C CYS A 157 15.27 -1.88 1.45
N ILE A 158 15.33 -1.17 0.33
CA ILE A 158 15.28 0.29 0.27
C ILE A 158 14.16 0.65 -0.69
N ALA A 159 13.21 1.44 -0.23
CA ALA A 159 12.16 2.01 -1.05
C ALA A 159 12.53 3.45 -1.42
N HIS A 160 12.34 3.77 -2.68
CA HIS A 160 12.45 5.07 -3.29
C HIS A 160 11.08 5.41 -3.84
N VAL A 161 10.46 6.47 -3.32
CA VAL A 161 9.17 6.97 -3.80
C VAL A 161 9.39 8.38 -4.34
N PHE A 162 8.98 8.61 -5.57
CA PHE A 162 9.04 9.89 -6.24
C PHE A 162 7.63 10.33 -6.60
N ILE A 163 7.22 11.51 -6.13
CA ILE A 163 5.88 12.06 -6.38
C ILE A 163 6.05 13.38 -7.12
N LYS A 164 5.47 13.47 -8.30
CA LYS A 164 5.53 14.61 -9.22
C LYS A 164 4.15 15.21 -9.36
N ARG A 165 3.98 16.47 -8.95
CA ARG A 165 2.78 17.25 -9.27
C ARG A 165 2.85 17.82 -10.68
N ILE A 166 4.05 18.13 -11.16
CA ILE A 166 4.31 18.59 -12.52
C ILE A 166 5.22 17.57 -13.19
N HIS A 167 4.75 17.01 -14.30
CA HIS A 167 5.49 16.00 -15.05
C HIS A 167 5.06 15.99 -16.52
N PRO A 168 5.88 15.43 -17.43
CA PRO A 168 5.46 15.20 -18.81
C PRO A 168 4.21 14.34 -18.87
N ARG A 169 3.32 14.63 -19.82
CA ARG A 169 2.05 13.89 -20.01
C ARG A 169 2.20 12.37 -20.16
N LYS A 170 3.35 11.92 -20.70
CA LYS A 170 3.68 10.51 -20.89
C LYS A 170 4.25 9.82 -19.64
N GLU A 171 4.55 10.57 -18.59
CA GLU A 171 5.05 10.05 -17.32
C GLU A 171 3.93 9.97 -16.28
N HIS A 172 4.19 9.17 -15.24
CA HIS A 172 3.30 8.99 -14.11
C HIS A 172 3.55 10.01 -13.00
N SER A 173 2.54 10.24 -12.16
CA SER A 173 2.66 11.17 -11.03
C SER A 173 3.32 10.56 -9.81
N ILE A 174 3.33 9.23 -9.66
CA ILE A 174 4.06 8.54 -8.59
C ILE A 174 4.89 7.39 -9.18
N ASP A 175 6.20 7.40 -8.91
CA ASP A 175 7.11 6.31 -9.23
C ASP A 175 7.66 5.70 -7.93
N ILE A 176 7.61 4.37 -7.82
CA ILE A 176 8.04 3.62 -6.64
C ILE A 176 9.02 2.54 -7.07
N LYS A 177 10.19 2.54 -6.45
CA LYS A 177 11.21 1.51 -6.61
C LYS A 177 11.58 0.90 -5.28
N ILE A 178 11.56 -0.44 -5.18
CA ILE A 178 11.98 -1.17 -4.00
C ILE A 178 13.15 -2.07 -4.36
N ASP A 179 14.35 -1.62 -4.01
CA ASP A 179 15.59 -2.36 -4.20
C ASP A 179 15.75 -3.43 -3.10
N GLY A 180 16.07 -4.66 -3.50
CA GLY A 180 16.26 -5.79 -2.60
C GLY A 180 15.11 -6.79 -2.62
N LYS A 181 14.82 -7.40 -1.47
CA LYS A 181 13.79 -8.44 -1.30
C LYS A 181 12.73 -8.03 -0.30
N ILE A 182 11.47 -8.27 -0.64
CA ILE A 182 10.33 -8.05 0.26
C ILE A 182 9.38 -9.25 0.19
N LYS A 183 8.82 -9.64 1.34
CA LYS A 183 7.75 -10.64 1.41
C LYS A 183 6.55 -10.15 0.60
N GLU A 184 5.99 -11.02 -0.23
CA GLU A 184 4.80 -10.70 -1.04
C GLU A 184 3.65 -10.20 -0.17
N GLU A 185 3.44 -10.81 1.02
CA GLU A 185 2.44 -10.35 1.98
C GLU A 185 2.65 -8.89 2.43
N LEU A 186 3.90 -8.48 2.68
CA LEU A 186 4.20 -7.11 3.11
C LEU A 186 4.01 -6.12 1.96
N PHE A 187 4.38 -6.52 0.75
CA PHE A 187 4.15 -5.73 -0.45
C PHE A 187 2.65 -5.56 -0.74
N ASN A 188 1.85 -6.61 -0.59
CA ASN A 188 0.40 -6.54 -0.75
C ASN A 188 -0.26 -5.61 0.29
N ARG A 189 0.26 -5.57 1.52
CA ARG A 189 -0.19 -4.58 2.52
C ARG A 189 0.09 -3.14 2.11
N PHE A 190 1.24 -2.89 1.47
CA PHE A 190 1.57 -1.59 0.90
C PHE A 190 0.59 -1.21 -0.22
N LEU A 191 0.40 -2.10 -1.20
CA LEU A 191 -0.51 -1.86 -2.32
C LEU A 191 -1.94 -1.64 -1.87
N ASN A 192 -2.44 -2.46 -0.94
CA ASN A 192 -3.79 -2.31 -0.42
C ASN A 192 -3.97 -0.97 0.29
N TYR A 193 -2.99 -0.54 1.08
CA TYR A 193 -3.04 0.75 1.74
C TYR A 193 -3.10 1.90 0.73
N VAL A 194 -2.27 1.86 -0.31
CA VAL A 194 -2.28 2.85 -1.41
C VAL A 194 -3.65 2.87 -2.09
N LYS A 195 -4.20 1.70 -2.45
CA LYS A 195 -5.54 1.58 -3.07
C LYS A 195 -6.67 2.15 -2.20
N GLU A 196 -6.60 1.91 -0.90
CA GLU A 196 -7.65 2.33 0.04
C GLU A 196 -7.64 3.83 0.35
N HIS A 197 -6.47 4.49 0.24
CA HIS A 197 -6.28 5.86 0.73
C HIS A 197 -5.87 6.86 -0.34
N MET A 198 -5.49 6.40 -1.54
CA MET A 198 -5.15 7.25 -2.66
C MET A 198 -6.11 6.94 -3.81
N GLU A 199 -6.62 8.00 -4.44
CA GLU A 199 -7.46 7.92 -5.64
C GLU A 199 -6.57 7.53 -6.82
N VAL A 200 -6.15 6.26 -6.91
CA VAL A 200 -5.29 5.76 -7.99
C VAL A 200 -6.17 5.18 -9.09
N LYS A 201 -5.78 5.38 -10.35
CA LYS A 201 -6.49 4.78 -11.48
C LYS A 201 -6.46 3.25 -11.41
N SER A 202 -7.60 2.63 -11.71
CA SER A 202 -7.80 1.18 -11.60
C SER A 202 -6.90 0.36 -12.54
N GLU A 203 -6.45 0.96 -13.65
CA GLU A 203 -5.64 0.34 -14.69
C GLU A 203 -4.19 0.07 -14.27
N ASP A 204 -3.65 0.87 -13.34
CA ASP A 204 -2.22 0.86 -12.96
C ASP A 204 -1.87 -0.23 -11.93
N ILE A 205 -2.84 -0.98 -11.41
CA ILE A 205 -2.64 -1.84 -10.22
C ILE A 205 -2.94 -3.32 -10.47
N ASN A 206 -2.74 -3.76 -11.72
CA ASN A 206 -2.64 -5.17 -12.05
C ASN A 206 -1.24 -5.68 -11.70
N THR A 207 -1.16 -6.43 -10.60
CA THR A 207 0.06 -7.13 -10.16
C THR A 207 0.64 -8.00 -11.29
N PRO A 208 1.98 -8.09 -11.41
CA PRO A 208 2.59 -9.05 -12.34
C PRO A 208 2.13 -10.46 -11.95
N THR A 209 1.61 -11.18 -12.94
CA THR A 209 1.16 -12.57 -12.82
C THR A 209 2.35 -13.52 -12.66
#